data_AF-A0A1V5S0P8-F1
#
_entry.id   AF-A0A1V5S0P8-F1
#
_cell.length_a   1.000
_cell.length_b   1.000
_cell.length_c   1.000
_cell.angle_alpha   90.00
_cell.angle_beta   90.00
_cell.angle_gamma   90.00
#
_symmetry.space_group_name_H-M   'P 1'
#
loop_
_entity.id
_entity.type
_entity.pdbx_description
1 polymer ?
#
loop_
_entity_poly.entity_id
_entity_poly.type
_entity_poly.pdbx_seq_one_letter_code
_entity_poly.pdbx_strand_id
1 'polypeptide(L)'
;MNEKELQAYIERINKKLKYYYGDAYKRMLNLPEVQKAIKKGTEDFKFSNYTTRKVDKIVAELTRIINTNLQKGIADAWNYGIDNTTNHLSNAFGRLNEDFKTEIDKTVLRATKDIRNKTKESYRIVNEKKGGLNISDRVWNYNDQIKKEMEIAIQNGIKQGKSADDIARDMQKYLNNPNALFRRVRNKETGELELSKAAKEYHPGQGVYRSAYKNAMRLITTEVNAAYREAEWASYQNNPLIKGYEIRLSNNHTILRNGKRVPFYDICDELQGIYPKTFKWTMWHPQCRCIMIPILLTEEEFASRVKARKEGTLDKWKADEIKDMPNNYKEYYLKN
;
A
#
# COMPACT_ATOMS: atom_id res chain seq x y z
N MET A 1 5.18 -15.19 -7.08
CA MET A 1 5.80 -14.11 -6.29
C MET A 1 5.50 -14.37 -4.81
N ASN A 2 6.51 -14.66 -3.98
CA ASN A 2 6.35 -14.85 -2.53
C ASN A 2 6.29 -13.49 -1.79
N GLU A 3 6.05 -13.53 -0.47
CA GLU A 3 5.91 -12.32 0.36
C GLU A 3 7.09 -11.34 0.21
N LYS A 4 8.33 -11.84 0.21
CA LYS A 4 9.52 -10.99 0.09
C LYS A 4 9.53 -10.24 -1.23
N GLU A 5 9.10 -10.89 -2.29
CA GLU A 5 9.03 -10.29 -3.61
C GLU A 5 7.87 -9.27 -3.73
N LEU A 6 6.74 -9.48 -3.03
CA LEU A 6 5.67 -8.48 -2.90
C LEU A 6 6.17 -7.22 -2.19
N GLN A 7 6.84 -7.38 -1.04
CA GLN A 7 7.41 -6.25 -0.31
C GLN A 7 8.45 -5.51 -1.16
N ALA A 8 9.34 -6.24 -1.85
CA ALA A 8 10.29 -5.64 -2.78
C ALA A 8 9.59 -4.91 -3.94
N TYR A 9 8.46 -5.42 -4.44
CA TYR A 9 7.64 -4.74 -5.45
C TYR A 9 7.05 -3.43 -4.93
N ILE A 10 6.44 -3.44 -3.75
CA ILE A 10 5.91 -2.24 -3.08
C ILE A 10 7.03 -1.22 -2.83
N GLU A 11 8.20 -1.66 -2.37
CA GLU A 11 9.38 -0.80 -2.17
C GLU A 11 9.84 -0.14 -3.47
N ARG A 12 9.84 -0.87 -4.60
CA ARG A 12 10.15 -0.30 -5.92
C ARG A 12 9.14 0.77 -6.32
N ILE A 13 7.84 0.55 -6.08
CA ILE A 13 6.81 1.57 -6.34
C ILE A 13 7.05 2.81 -5.46
N ASN A 14 7.32 2.61 -4.17
CA ASN A 14 7.59 3.71 -3.24
C ASN A 14 8.85 4.50 -3.62
N LYS A 15 9.89 3.84 -4.14
CA LYS A 15 11.10 4.53 -4.65
C LYS A 15 10.79 5.41 -5.86
N LYS A 16 9.94 4.94 -6.78
CA LYS A 16 9.47 5.75 -7.92
C LYS A 16 8.62 6.92 -7.46
N LEU A 17 7.70 6.69 -6.52
CA LEU A 17 6.89 7.74 -5.92
C LEU A 17 7.76 8.86 -5.36
N LYS A 18 8.78 8.50 -4.58
CA LYS A 18 9.72 9.45 -4.00
C LYS A 18 10.40 10.31 -5.07
N TYR A 19 10.83 9.69 -6.16
CA TYR A 19 11.41 10.40 -7.30
C TYR A 19 10.42 11.41 -7.90
N TYR A 20 9.17 11.01 -8.17
CA TYR A 20 8.18 11.90 -8.78
C TYR A 20 7.80 13.10 -7.92
N TYR A 21 7.62 12.92 -6.61
CA TYR A 21 7.41 14.05 -5.70
C TYR A 21 8.62 14.97 -5.66
N GLY A 22 9.82 14.38 -5.60
CA GLY A 22 11.07 15.12 -5.63
C GLY A 22 11.24 16.00 -6.86
N ASP A 23 10.92 15.46 -8.03
CA ASP A 23 10.91 16.21 -9.30
C ASP A 23 9.86 17.33 -9.30
N ALA A 24 8.63 17.02 -8.87
CA ALA A 24 7.56 18.01 -8.77
C ALA A 24 7.96 19.20 -7.88
N TYR A 25 8.52 18.93 -6.69
CA TYR A 25 9.00 19.99 -5.80
C TYR A 25 10.12 20.83 -6.43
N LYS A 26 11.08 20.18 -7.12
CA LYS A 26 12.17 20.90 -7.82
C LYS A 26 11.62 21.81 -8.92
N ARG A 27 10.64 21.33 -9.71
CA ARG A 27 9.98 22.12 -10.75
C ARG A 27 9.24 23.32 -10.18
N MET A 28 8.59 23.17 -9.03
CA MET A 28 7.92 24.27 -8.32
C MET A 28 8.93 25.31 -7.81
N LEU A 29 10.06 24.88 -7.24
CA LEU A 29 11.11 25.78 -6.78
C LEU A 29 11.75 26.58 -7.92
N ASN A 30 11.78 26.02 -9.14
CA ASN A 30 12.33 26.69 -10.32
C ASN A 30 11.35 27.69 -10.98
N LEU A 31 10.14 27.89 -10.44
CA LEU A 31 9.22 28.88 -10.97
C LEU A 31 9.77 30.30 -10.75
N PRO A 32 9.66 31.23 -11.74
CA PRO A 32 10.27 32.56 -11.65
C PRO A 32 9.85 33.37 -10.42
N GLU A 33 8.57 33.30 -10.04
CA GLU A 33 8.05 33.97 -8.84
C GLU A 33 8.70 33.44 -7.56
N VAL A 34 8.85 32.11 -7.46
CA VAL A 34 9.49 31.45 -6.31
C VAL A 34 10.96 31.85 -6.22
N GLN A 35 11.68 31.80 -7.33
CA GLN A 35 13.07 32.24 -7.40
C GLN A 35 13.25 33.70 -6.97
N LYS A 36 12.35 34.57 -7.42
CA LYS A 36 12.34 35.99 -7.05
C LYS A 36 12.06 36.18 -5.55
N ALA A 37 11.09 35.46 -5.00
CA ALA A 37 10.74 35.52 -3.58
C ALA A 37 11.89 35.06 -2.68
N ILE A 38 12.56 33.96 -3.06
CA ILE A 38 13.75 33.46 -2.35
C ILE A 38 14.88 34.50 -2.39
N LYS A 39 15.18 35.06 -3.57
CA LYS A 39 16.23 36.08 -3.72
C LYS A 39 15.95 37.36 -2.94
N LYS A 40 14.67 37.75 -2.83
CA LYS A 40 14.24 38.97 -2.12
C LYS A 40 14.02 38.77 -0.61
N GLY A 41 14.06 37.54 -0.12
CA GLY A 41 13.77 37.25 1.29
C GLY A 41 12.31 37.49 1.68
N THR A 42 11.34 37.19 0.82
CA THR A 42 9.91 37.39 1.12
C THR A 42 9.38 36.39 2.16
N GLU A 43 9.51 36.70 3.46
CA GLU A 43 9.19 35.77 4.55
C GLU A 43 7.74 35.23 4.54
N ASP A 44 6.78 36.05 4.12
CA ASP A 44 5.35 35.72 4.08
C ASP A 44 4.90 35.16 2.72
N PHE A 45 5.82 34.52 1.98
CA PHE A 45 5.57 34.03 0.62
C PHE A 45 4.29 33.19 0.49
N LYS A 46 3.47 33.53 -0.50
CA LYS A 46 2.30 32.80 -0.96
C LYS A 46 2.29 32.76 -2.48
N PHE A 47 1.80 31.68 -3.06
CA PHE A 47 1.66 31.63 -4.51
C PHE A 47 0.63 32.64 -5.00
N SER A 48 0.99 33.48 -5.98
CA SER A 48 0.01 34.28 -6.70
C SER A 48 -0.99 33.40 -7.46
N ASN A 49 -2.18 33.93 -7.77
CA ASN A 49 -3.18 33.23 -8.60
C ASN A 49 -2.60 32.71 -9.93
N TYR A 50 -1.68 33.48 -10.54
CA TYR A 50 -1.02 33.08 -11.77
C TYR A 50 -0.07 31.89 -11.56
N THR A 51 0.75 31.92 -10.50
CA THR A 51 1.69 30.83 -10.21
C THR A 51 0.98 29.60 -9.67
N THR A 52 -0.11 29.75 -8.92
CA THR A 52 -0.99 28.66 -8.50
C THR A 52 -1.43 27.80 -9.68
N ARG A 53 -1.87 28.41 -10.79
CA ARG A 53 -2.23 27.65 -12.01
C ARG A 53 -1.07 26.84 -12.60
N LYS A 54 0.18 27.32 -12.47
CA LYS A 54 1.37 26.56 -12.91
C LYS A 54 1.67 25.40 -11.96
N VAL A 55 1.53 25.63 -10.65
CA VAL A 55 1.68 24.60 -9.63
C VAL A 55 0.62 23.51 -9.81
N ASP A 56 -0.65 23.89 -10.02
CA ASP A 56 -1.74 22.94 -10.26
C ASP A 56 -1.49 22.04 -11.48
N LYS A 57 -0.87 22.57 -12.55
CA LYS A 57 -0.45 21.74 -13.71
C LYS A 57 0.60 20.70 -13.32
N ILE A 58 1.60 21.07 -12.51
CA ILE A 58 2.63 20.15 -12.02
C ILE A 58 1.98 19.08 -11.12
N VAL A 59 1.05 19.50 -10.23
CA VAL A 59 0.31 18.61 -9.33
C VAL A 59 -0.58 17.63 -10.12
N ALA A 60 -1.25 18.11 -11.18
CA ALA A 60 -2.08 17.27 -12.03
C ALA A 60 -1.26 16.22 -12.80
N GLU A 61 -0.10 16.61 -13.32
CA GLU A 61 0.84 15.69 -13.97
C GLU A 61 1.34 14.62 -12.99
N LEU A 62 1.76 15.03 -11.79
CA LEU A 62 2.17 14.12 -10.72
C LEU A 62 1.03 13.14 -10.37
N THR A 63 -0.18 13.65 -10.19
CA THR A 63 -1.36 12.84 -9.87
C THR A 63 -1.63 11.79 -10.95
N ARG A 64 -1.57 12.18 -12.23
CA ARG A 64 -1.71 11.25 -13.35
C ARG A 64 -0.67 10.14 -13.31
N ILE A 65 0.60 10.50 -13.10
CA ILE A 65 1.71 9.52 -13.01
C ILE A 65 1.48 8.55 -11.84
N ILE A 66 1.08 9.06 -10.67
CA ILE A 66 0.79 8.24 -9.49
C ILE A 66 -0.38 7.28 -9.77
N ASN A 67 -1.47 7.79 -10.33
CA ASN A 67 -2.64 6.98 -10.67
C ASN A 67 -2.28 5.84 -11.64
N THR A 68 -1.54 6.12 -12.70
CA THR A 68 -1.08 5.08 -13.63
C THR A 68 -0.21 4.02 -12.96
N ASN A 69 0.75 4.43 -12.11
CA ASN A 69 1.60 3.48 -11.40
C ASN A 69 0.82 2.65 -10.37
N LEU A 70 -0.16 3.25 -9.69
CA LEU A 70 -0.99 2.55 -8.71
C LEU A 70 -1.94 1.56 -9.38
N GLN A 71 -2.59 1.94 -10.48
CA GLN A 71 -3.42 1.03 -11.29
C GLN A 71 -2.63 -0.18 -11.76
N LYS A 72 -1.43 0.05 -12.31
CA LYS A 72 -0.51 -1.03 -12.68
C LYS A 72 -0.10 -1.88 -11.47
N GLY A 73 0.22 -1.22 -10.36
CA GLY A 73 0.54 -1.83 -9.06
C GLY A 73 -0.50 -2.83 -8.60
N ILE A 74 -1.76 -2.41 -8.58
CA ILE A 74 -2.92 -3.22 -8.19
C ILE A 74 -3.10 -4.39 -9.15
N ALA A 75 -3.04 -4.12 -10.45
CA ALA A 75 -3.25 -5.15 -11.47
C ALA A 75 -2.16 -6.25 -11.40
N ASP A 76 -0.90 -5.85 -11.25
CA ASP A 76 0.21 -6.79 -11.11
C ASP A 76 0.11 -7.59 -9.80
N ALA A 77 -0.18 -6.92 -8.67
CA ALA A 77 -0.38 -7.56 -7.38
C ALA A 77 -1.53 -8.57 -7.38
N TRP A 78 -2.63 -8.27 -8.05
CA TRP A 78 -3.75 -9.19 -8.22
C TRP A 78 -3.31 -10.49 -8.91
N ASN A 79 -2.65 -10.39 -10.07
CA ASN A 79 -2.15 -11.56 -10.77
C ASN A 79 -1.17 -12.36 -9.91
N TYR A 80 -0.27 -11.68 -9.23
CA TYR A 80 0.69 -12.34 -8.37
C TYR A 80 0.06 -13.10 -7.21
N GLY A 81 -1.05 -12.60 -6.64
CA GLY A 81 -1.80 -13.31 -5.61
C GLY A 81 -2.41 -14.61 -6.16
N ILE A 82 -3.01 -14.57 -7.35
CA ILE A 82 -3.53 -15.78 -8.04
C ILE A 82 -2.39 -16.78 -8.31
N ASP A 83 -1.25 -16.30 -8.82
CA ASP A 83 -0.11 -17.15 -9.13
C ASP A 83 0.53 -17.74 -7.86
N ASN A 84 0.53 -16.99 -6.75
CA ASN A 84 1.09 -17.46 -5.48
C ASN A 84 0.35 -18.70 -4.95
N THR A 85 -0.97 -18.74 -5.08
CA THR A 85 -1.79 -19.91 -4.75
C THR A 85 -1.36 -21.15 -5.53
N THR A 86 -1.09 -20.98 -6.83
CA THR A 86 -0.59 -22.07 -7.67
C THR A 86 0.78 -22.54 -7.21
N ASN A 87 1.66 -21.61 -6.85
CA ASN A 87 3.00 -21.94 -6.35
C ASN A 87 2.96 -22.72 -5.03
N HIS A 88 2.06 -22.39 -4.10
CA HIS A 88 1.87 -23.15 -2.87
C HIS A 88 1.50 -24.61 -3.16
N LEU A 89 0.53 -24.83 -4.05
CA LEU A 89 0.09 -26.17 -4.44
C LEU A 89 1.18 -26.96 -5.18
N SER A 90 1.85 -26.33 -6.14
CA SER A 90 2.93 -26.96 -6.90
C SER A 90 4.14 -27.31 -6.03
N ASN A 91 4.48 -26.48 -5.04
CA ASN A 91 5.56 -26.78 -4.10
C ASN A 91 5.20 -27.93 -3.16
N ALA A 92 3.94 -28.05 -2.74
CA ALA A 92 3.49 -29.11 -1.85
C ALA A 92 3.32 -30.45 -2.59
N PHE A 93 2.68 -30.45 -3.77
CA PHE A 93 2.25 -31.68 -4.43
C PHE A 93 2.85 -31.92 -5.82
N GLY A 94 3.35 -30.86 -6.48
CA GLY A 94 3.74 -30.91 -7.90
C GLY A 94 4.96 -31.76 -8.22
N ARG A 95 5.75 -32.14 -7.20
CA ARG A 95 6.93 -33.03 -7.36
C ARG A 95 6.62 -34.51 -7.14
N LEU A 96 5.39 -34.84 -6.75
CA LEU A 96 5.02 -36.20 -6.37
C LEU A 96 4.81 -37.11 -7.59
N ASN A 97 4.15 -36.62 -8.65
CA ASN A 97 4.05 -37.26 -9.98
C ASN A 97 3.30 -36.37 -11.00
N GLU A 98 3.24 -36.79 -12.28
CA GLU A 98 2.57 -36.05 -13.37
C GLU A 98 1.04 -35.99 -13.23
N ASP A 99 0.41 -37.02 -12.64
CA ASP A 99 -1.03 -37.02 -12.37
C ASP A 99 -1.43 -35.94 -11.35
N PHE A 100 -0.58 -35.70 -10.36
CA PHE A 100 -0.74 -34.70 -9.32
C PHE A 100 -0.62 -33.30 -9.91
N LYS A 101 0.40 -33.08 -10.74
CA LYS A 101 0.54 -31.83 -11.49
C LYS A 101 -0.69 -31.55 -12.37
N THR A 102 -1.15 -32.56 -13.10
CA THR A 102 -2.37 -32.46 -13.93
C THR A 102 -3.61 -32.11 -13.10
N GLU A 103 -3.76 -32.70 -11.91
CA GLU A 103 -4.88 -32.41 -10.99
C GLU A 103 -4.81 -30.97 -10.46
N ILE A 104 -3.62 -30.49 -10.08
CA ILE A 104 -3.39 -29.10 -9.64
C ILE A 104 -3.78 -28.15 -10.76
N ASP A 105 -3.23 -28.33 -11.96
CA ASP A 105 -3.45 -27.42 -13.09
C ASP A 105 -4.93 -27.31 -13.46
N LYS A 106 -5.63 -28.45 -13.57
CA LYS A 106 -7.07 -28.49 -13.87
C LYS A 106 -7.89 -27.83 -12.77
N THR A 107 -7.58 -28.13 -11.50
CA THR A 107 -8.34 -27.62 -10.37
C THR A 107 -8.15 -26.11 -10.20
N VAL A 108 -6.91 -25.63 -10.27
CA VAL A 108 -6.59 -24.21 -10.19
C VAL A 108 -7.19 -23.45 -11.37
N LEU A 109 -7.07 -23.97 -12.60
CA LEU A 109 -7.68 -23.34 -13.78
C LEU A 109 -9.19 -23.18 -13.59
N ARG A 110 -9.88 -24.23 -13.13
CA ARG A 110 -11.32 -24.19 -12.87
C ARG A 110 -11.69 -23.20 -11.76
N ALA A 111 -10.93 -23.19 -10.66
CA ALA A 111 -11.18 -22.33 -9.52
C ALA A 111 -10.99 -20.84 -9.84
N THR A 112 -10.08 -20.52 -10.77
CA THR A 112 -9.65 -19.15 -11.02
C THR A 112 -10.14 -18.58 -12.37
N LYS A 113 -10.80 -19.38 -13.22
CA LYS A 113 -11.24 -18.97 -14.57
C LYS A 113 -12.02 -17.64 -14.59
N ASP A 114 -12.90 -17.42 -13.62
CA ASP A 114 -13.82 -16.27 -13.60
C ASP A 114 -13.18 -15.01 -12.99
N ILE A 115 -12.09 -15.17 -12.24
CA ILE A 115 -11.38 -14.09 -11.52
C ILE A 115 -10.02 -13.74 -12.15
N ARG A 116 -9.60 -14.49 -13.19
CA ARG A 116 -8.36 -14.24 -13.94
C ARG A 116 -8.43 -13.03 -14.88
N ASN A 117 -9.59 -12.40 -15.05
CA ASN A 117 -9.69 -11.18 -15.85
C ASN A 117 -9.06 -9.99 -15.12
N LYS A 118 -7.73 -9.89 -15.22
CA LYS A 118 -6.89 -8.86 -14.61
C LYS A 118 -7.46 -7.46 -14.81
N THR A 119 -7.84 -7.14 -16.04
CA THR A 119 -8.35 -5.82 -16.41
C THR A 119 -9.64 -5.52 -15.64
N LYS A 120 -10.59 -6.46 -15.61
CA LYS A 120 -11.86 -6.30 -14.92
C LYS A 120 -11.69 -6.09 -13.41
N GLU A 121 -10.89 -6.94 -12.76
CA GLU A 121 -10.71 -6.87 -11.30
C GLU A 121 -9.86 -5.68 -10.87
N SER A 122 -8.79 -5.36 -11.60
CA SER A 122 -8.03 -4.13 -11.34
C SER A 122 -8.87 -2.88 -11.51
N TYR A 123 -9.75 -2.86 -12.52
CA TYR A 123 -10.66 -1.74 -12.76
C TYR A 123 -11.67 -1.62 -11.64
N ARG A 124 -12.22 -2.75 -11.16
CA ARG A 124 -13.12 -2.77 -9.99
C ARG A 124 -12.44 -2.16 -8.77
N ILE A 125 -11.25 -2.65 -8.38
CA ILE A 125 -10.53 -2.18 -7.18
C ILE A 125 -10.20 -0.68 -7.27
N VAL A 126 -9.81 -0.20 -8.46
CA VAL A 126 -9.43 1.20 -8.66
C VAL A 126 -10.63 2.15 -8.59
N ASN A 127 -11.78 1.72 -9.10
CA ASN A 127 -12.99 2.54 -9.15
C ASN A 127 -13.92 2.35 -7.94
N GLU A 128 -13.67 1.34 -7.12
CA GLU A 128 -14.40 1.10 -5.87
C GLU A 128 -14.27 2.32 -4.94
N LYS A 129 -15.41 2.79 -4.44
CA LYS A 129 -15.46 3.94 -3.54
C LYS A 129 -15.33 3.48 -2.10
N LYS A 130 -14.25 3.90 -1.43
CA LYS A 130 -14.04 3.71 0.01
C LYS A 130 -14.25 5.05 0.71
N GLY A 131 -15.32 5.16 1.51
CA GLY A 131 -15.71 6.44 2.10
C GLY A 131 -16.15 7.48 1.06
N GLY A 132 -16.83 7.03 -0.01
CA GLY A 132 -17.33 7.90 -1.08
C GLY A 132 -16.33 8.29 -2.17
N LEU A 133 -15.04 7.97 -1.98
CA LEU A 133 -13.96 8.34 -2.90
C LEU A 133 -13.31 7.10 -3.51
N ASN A 134 -13.06 7.14 -4.82
CA ASN A 134 -12.24 6.13 -5.48
C ASN A 134 -10.74 6.40 -5.25
N ILE A 135 -9.87 5.55 -5.80
CA ILE A 135 -8.42 5.71 -5.64
C ILE A 135 -7.92 7.05 -6.22
N SER A 136 -8.38 7.42 -7.41
CA SER A 136 -7.95 8.65 -8.07
C SER A 136 -8.36 9.90 -7.31
N ASP A 137 -9.58 9.92 -6.76
CA ASP A 137 -10.06 11.00 -5.91
C ASP A 137 -9.18 11.16 -4.66
N ARG A 138 -8.80 10.03 -4.03
CA ARG A 138 -7.95 10.01 -2.84
C ARG A 138 -6.54 10.52 -3.14
N VAL A 139 -5.95 10.11 -4.26
CA VAL A 139 -4.63 10.64 -4.70
C VAL A 139 -4.71 12.15 -4.93
N TRP A 140 -5.77 12.63 -5.58
CA TRP A 140 -5.97 14.06 -5.81
C TRP A 140 -6.06 14.84 -4.50
N ASN A 141 -6.89 14.39 -3.56
CA ASN A 141 -7.08 15.03 -2.25
C ASN A 141 -5.77 15.15 -1.46
N TYR A 142 -4.91 14.12 -1.51
CA TYR A 142 -3.61 14.20 -0.86
C TYR A 142 -2.66 15.15 -1.56
N ASN A 143 -2.70 15.22 -2.89
CA ASN A 143 -1.81 16.06 -3.67
C ASN A 143 -2.16 17.56 -3.62
N ASP A 144 -3.40 17.92 -3.26
CA ASP A 144 -3.76 19.32 -3.03
C ASP A 144 -2.97 19.95 -1.85
N GLN A 145 -2.47 19.12 -0.92
CA GLN A 145 -1.59 19.55 0.18
C GLN A 145 -0.23 20.10 -0.29
N ILE A 146 0.23 19.72 -1.48
CA ILE A 146 1.56 20.06 -1.99
C ILE A 146 1.78 21.58 -2.04
N LYS A 147 0.75 22.35 -2.41
CA LYS A 147 0.84 23.82 -2.44
C LYS A 147 1.24 24.37 -1.08
N LYS A 148 0.54 23.96 -0.03
CA LYS A 148 0.81 24.40 1.35
C LYS A 148 2.18 23.94 1.84
N GLU A 149 2.58 22.70 1.52
CA GLU A 149 3.91 22.20 1.83
C GLU A 149 5.02 23.04 1.18
N MET A 150 4.85 23.42 -0.09
CA MET A 150 5.81 24.25 -0.79
C MET A 150 5.89 25.66 -0.23
N GLU A 151 4.76 26.28 0.13
CA GLU A 151 4.79 27.56 0.84
C GLU A 151 5.59 27.46 2.14
N ILE A 152 5.37 26.41 2.93
CA ILE A 152 6.11 26.17 4.19
C ILE A 152 7.61 26.00 3.91
N ALA A 153 7.97 25.21 2.91
CA ALA A 153 9.35 24.95 2.54
C ALA A 153 10.08 26.22 2.10
N ILE A 154 9.41 27.05 1.28
CA ILE A 154 9.94 28.31 0.77
C ILE A 154 10.10 29.31 1.91
N GLN A 155 9.08 29.50 2.76
CA GLN A 155 9.16 30.41 3.90
C GLN A 155 10.26 29.99 4.89
N ASN A 156 10.36 28.70 5.21
CA ASN A 156 11.44 28.18 6.06
C ASN A 156 12.82 28.40 5.43
N GLY A 157 12.95 28.14 4.12
CA GLY A 157 14.19 28.34 3.38
C GLY A 157 14.64 29.79 3.38
N ILE A 158 13.71 30.72 3.15
CA ILE A 158 13.94 32.17 3.22
C ILE A 158 14.44 32.57 4.61
N LYS A 159 13.75 32.14 5.68
CA LYS A 159 14.17 32.41 7.07
C LYS A 159 15.58 31.90 7.38
N GLN A 160 15.96 30.78 6.78
CA GLN A 160 17.29 30.18 6.96
C GLN A 160 18.35 30.77 6.01
N GLY A 161 17.98 31.69 5.11
CA GLY A 161 18.85 32.25 4.09
C GLY A 161 19.33 31.22 3.05
N LYS A 162 18.49 30.23 2.72
CA LYS A 162 18.81 29.13 1.80
C LYS A 162 18.52 29.49 0.35
N SER A 163 19.33 28.93 -0.54
CA SER A 163 19.07 28.94 -1.99
C SER A 163 17.91 28.00 -2.35
N ALA A 164 17.34 28.17 -3.54
CA ALA A 164 16.33 27.25 -4.06
C ALA A 164 16.84 25.79 -4.15
N ASP A 165 18.12 25.61 -4.48
CA ASP A 165 18.75 24.30 -4.55
C ASP A 165 18.92 23.65 -3.17
N ASP A 166 19.22 24.44 -2.14
CA ASP A 166 19.25 23.97 -0.75
C ASP A 166 17.87 23.56 -0.27
N ILE A 167 16.83 24.35 -0.60
CA ILE A 167 15.44 24.00 -0.28
C ILE A 167 15.06 22.70 -0.99
N ALA A 168 15.44 22.53 -2.27
CA ALA A 168 15.19 21.30 -3.00
C ALA A 168 15.87 20.09 -2.34
N ARG A 169 17.14 20.23 -1.91
CA ARG A 169 17.87 19.20 -1.16
C ARG A 169 17.17 18.85 0.15
N ASP A 170 16.63 19.83 0.85
CA ASP A 170 15.90 19.59 2.09
C ASP A 170 14.54 18.94 1.86
N MET A 171 13.81 19.32 0.81
CA MET A 171 12.58 18.64 0.42
C MET A 171 12.82 17.15 0.16
N GLN A 172 13.94 16.78 -0.47
CA GLN A 172 14.33 15.37 -0.64
C GLN A 172 14.55 14.65 0.70
N LYS A 173 15.12 15.34 1.69
CA LYS A 173 15.26 14.80 3.06
C LYS A 173 13.91 14.69 3.75
N TYR A 174 13.01 15.65 3.54
CA TYR A 174 11.67 15.64 4.12
C TYR A 174 10.80 14.51 3.56
N LEU A 175 11.05 14.02 2.34
CA LEU A 175 10.41 12.78 1.88
C LEU A 175 10.73 11.57 2.80
N ASN A 176 11.90 11.54 3.44
CA ASN A 176 12.25 10.51 4.42
C ASN A 176 11.77 10.85 5.84
N ASN A 177 11.82 12.13 6.22
CA ASN A 177 11.40 12.63 7.53
C ASN A 177 10.42 13.80 7.38
N PRO A 178 9.14 13.52 7.05
CA PRO A 178 8.22 14.59 6.65
C PRO A 178 7.88 15.57 7.76
N ASN A 179 7.96 15.13 9.01
CA ASN A 179 7.70 15.99 10.17
C ASN A 179 8.73 17.12 10.31
N ALA A 180 9.93 16.98 9.72
CA ALA A 180 10.98 18.00 9.82
C ALA A 180 10.64 19.29 9.04
N LEU A 181 9.82 19.20 7.99
CA LEU A 181 9.35 20.37 7.23
C LEU A 181 8.55 21.34 8.11
N PHE A 182 7.86 20.83 9.14
CA PHE A 182 6.91 21.59 9.93
C PHE A 182 7.42 22.04 11.29
N ARG A 183 8.73 21.95 11.52
CA ARG A 183 9.38 22.35 12.78
C ARG A 183 9.83 23.81 12.71
N ARG A 184 10.18 24.36 13.88
CA ARG A 184 10.86 25.65 13.98
C ARG A 184 12.19 25.60 13.23
N VAL A 185 12.51 26.67 12.53
CA VAL A 185 13.80 26.87 11.87
C VAL A 185 14.54 28.04 12.49
N ARG A 186 15.87 27.99 12.50
CA ARG A 186 16.68 29.11 12.96
C ARG A 186 16.62 30.22 11.93
N ASN A 187 16.11 31.38 12.33
CA ASN A 187 16.10 32.59 11.53
C ASN A 187 17.54 33.11 11.43
N LYS A 188 18.00 33.41 10.21
CA LYS A 188 19.36 33.89 9.94
C LYS A 188 19.59 35.31 10.44
N GLU A 189 18.56 36.14 10.46
CA GLU A 189 18.64 37.54 10.85
C GLU A 189 18.55 37.72 12.38
N THR A 190 17.56 37.09 13.01
CA THR A 190 17.33 37.22 14.47
C THR A 190 18.11 36.20 15.29
N GLY A 191 18.52 35.08 14.69
CA GLY A 191 19.12 33.95 15.39
C GLY A 191 18.12 33.07 16.16
N GLU A 192 16.85 33.45 16.23
CA GLU A 192 15.81 32.75 17.00
C GLU A 192 15.24 31.52 16.28
N LEU A 193 14.62 30.61 17.04
CA LEU A 193 13.91 29.46 16.49
C LEU A 193 12.42 29.79 16.28
N GLU A 194 12.01 29.88 15.03
CA GLU A 194 10.68 30.36 14.64
C GLU A 194 9.94 29.35 13.75
N LEU A 195 8.62 29.27 13.88
CA LEU A 195 7.77 28.61 12.88
C LEU A 195 7.44 29.61 11.77
N SER A 196 7.50 29.17 10.52
CA SER A 196 6.90 29.93 9.41
C SER A 196 5.40 30.08 9.59
N LYS A 197 4.85 31.16 9.06
CA LYS A 197 3.42 31.47 9.13
C LYS A 197 2.58 30.35 8.51
N ALA A 198 2.99 29.87 7.34
CA ALA A 198 2.31 28.74 6.70
C ALA A 198 2.37 27.46 7.55
N ALA A 199 3.44 27.20 8.30
CA ALA A 199 3.56 26.01 9.15
C ALA A 199 2.64 26.09 10.39
N LYS A 200 2.46 27.30 10.94
CA LYS A 200 1.55 27.56 12.06
C LYS A 200 0.08 27.34 11.67
N GLU A 201 -0.29 27.69 10.45
CA GLU A 201 -1.69 27.56 9.97
C GLU A 201 -2.06 26.13 9.54
N TYR A 202 -1.07 25.30 9.23
CA TYR A 202 -1.31 24.07 8.50
C TYR A 202 -1.66 22.86 9.39
N HIS A 203 -2.94 22.52 9.41
CA HIS A 203 -3.52 21.41 10.17
C HIS A 203 -4.48 20.58 9.28
N PRO A 204 -4.02 19.47 8.68
CA PRO A 204 -4.82 18.68 7.72
C PRO A 204 -5.93 17.81 8.35
N GLY A 205 -6.11 17.87 9.67
CA GLY A 205 -7.09 17.07 10.40
C GLY A 205 -6.59 15.68 10.86
N GLN A 206 -7.47 14.96 11.54
CA GLN A 206 -7.17 13.65 12.13
C GLN A 206 -7.02 12.56 11.03
N GLY A 207 -6.08 11.64 11.23
CA GLY A 207 -5.89 10.49 10.32
C GLY A 207 -5.24 10.82 8.96
N VAL A 208 -4.88 12.08 8.72
CA VAL A 208 -4.22 12.56 7.51
C VAL A 208 -2.82 13.06 7.86
N TYR A 209 -1.79 12.54 7.19
CA TYR A 209 -0.44 13.08 7.37
C TYR A 209 -0.36 14.50 6.83
N ARG A 210 0.53 15.32 7.40
CA ARG A 210 0.85 16.65 6.85
C ARG A 210 1.57 16.59 5.50
N SER A 211 2.11 15.43 5.14
CA SER A 211 2.84 15.20 3.89
C SER A 211 2.02 14.42 2.89
N ALA A 212 1.79 15.04 1.72
CA ALA A 212 1.18 14.47 0.54
C ALA A 212 1.87 13.18 0.13
N TYR A 213 3.21 13.20 0.06
CA TYR A 213 4.01 12.01 -0.22
C TYR A 213 3.71 10.85 0.74
N LYS A 214 3.69 11.13 2.06
CA LYS A 214 3.43 10.08 3.06
C LYS A 214 2.00 9.53 2.95
N ASN A 215 1.02 10.39 2.66
CA ASN A 215 -0.36 9.96 2.40
C ASN A 215 -0.47 9.09 1.14
N ALA A 216 0.15 9.49 0.04
CA ALA A 216 0.16 8.71 -1.20
C ALA A 216 0.90 7.37 -1.04
N MET A 217 2.04 7.36 -0.33
CA MET A 217 2.78 6.14 -0.01
C MET A 217 1.93 5.18 0.84
N ARG A 218 1.23 5.70 1.86
CA ARG A 218 0.27 4.93 2.67
C ARG A 218 -0.81 4.32 1.78
N LEU A 219 -1.44 5.13 0.93
CA LEU A 219 -2.50 4.70 0.03
C LEU A 219 -2.01 3.56 -0.88
N ILE A 220 -0.93 3.79 -1.62
CA ILE A 220 -0.37 2.82 -2.57
C ILE A 220 -0.03 1.51 -1.86
N THR A 221 0.70 1.57 -0.76
CA THR A 221 1.11 0.37 -0.01
C THR A 221 -0.12 -0.41 0.47
N THR A 222 -1.13 0.31 0.95
CA THR A 222 -2.38 -0.29 1.44
C THR A 222 -3.16 -0.96 0.31
N GLU A 223 -3.47 -0.24 -0.76
CA GLU A 223 -4.32 -0.77 -1.84
C GLU A 223 -3.63 -1.87 -2.66
N VAL A 224 -2.31 -1.77 -2.89
CA VAL A 224 -1.55 -2.81 -3.59
C VAL A 224 -1.50 -4.11 -2.76
N ASN A 225 -1.28 -4.01 -1.44
CA ASN A 225 -1.31 -5.17 -0.57
C ASN A 225 -2.74 -5.75 -0.45
N ALA A 226 -3.76 -4.89 -0.37
CA ALA A 226 -5.17 -5.31 -0.37
C ALA A 226 -5.49 -6.16 -1.59
N ALA A 227 -5.10 -5.67 -2.77
CA ALA A 227 -5.36 -6.34 -4.04
C ALA A 227 -4.67 -7.71 -4.12
N TYR A 228 -3.44 -7.82 -3.61
CA TYR A 228 -2.74 -9.09 -3.51
C TYR A 228 -3.49 -10.08 -2.60
N ARG A 229 -3.86 -9.66 -1.39
CA ARG A 229 -4.57 -10.52 -0.42
C ARG A 229 -5.96 -10.90 -0.89
N GLU A 230 -6.67 -9.98 -1.52
CA GLU A 230 -7.98 -10.25 -2.10
C GLU A 230 -7.88 -11.28 -3.23
N ALA A 231 -6.83 -11.21 -4.06
CA ALA A 231 -6.60 -12.18 -5.12
C ALA A 231 -6.28 -13.58 -4.59
N GLU A 232 -5.44 -13.67 -3.56
CA GLU A 232 -5.18 -14.93 -2.86
C GLU A 232 -6.49 -15.50 -2.30
N TRP A 233 -7.24 -14.70 -1.55
CA TRP A 233 -8.52 -15.11 -0.96
C TRP A 233 -9.51 -15.59 -2.03
N ALA A 234 -9.65 -14.83 -3.12
CA ALA A 234 -10.55 -15.17 -4.22
C ALA A 234 -10.16 -16.50 -4.88
N SER A 235 -8.85 -16.76 -5.04
CA SER A 235 -8.36 -18.01 -5.62
C SER A 235 -8.59 -19.24 -4.74
N TYR A 236 -8.86 -19.05 -3.44
CA TYR A 236 -9.14 -20.15 -2.51
C TYR A 236 -10.59 -20.62 -2.58
N GLN A 237 -11.54 -19.72 -2.86
CA GLN A 237 -12.99 -19.96 -2.66
C GLN A 237 -13.49 -21.23 -3.36
N ASN A 238 -13.16 -21.37 -4.64
CA ASN A 238 -13.60 -22.50 -5.46
C ASN A 238 -12.52 -23.58 -5.60
N ASN A 239 -11.46 -23.53 -4.79
CA ASN A 239 -10.35 -24.46 -4.86
C ASN A 239 -10.48 -25.55 -3.77
N PRO A 240 -10.86 -26.79 -4.14
CA PRO A 240 -11.01 -27.90 -3.20
C PRO A 240 -9.68 -28.44 -2.67
N LEU A 241 -8.53 -27.94 -3.16
CA LEU A 241 -7.21 -28.30 -2.63
C LEU A 241 -6.82 -27.46 -1.40
N ILE A 242 -7.69 -26.53 -1.00
CA ILE A 242 -7.46 -25.57 0.09
C ILE A 242 -8.62 -25.69 1.09
N LYS A 243 -8.28 -25.96 2.35
CA LYS A 243 -9.22 -26.16 3.46
C LYS A 243 -9.63 -24.84 4.13
N GLY A 244 -8.74 -23.86 4.11
CA GLY A 244 -8.85 -22.57 4.78
C GLY A 244 -7.52 -21.84 4.65
N TYR A 245 -7.26 -20.90 5.54
CA TYR A 245 -5.98 -20.20 5.56
C TYR A 245 -5.60 -19.71 6.95
N GLU A 246 -4.31 -19.56 7.18
CA GLU A 246 -3.76 -18.95 8.38
C GLU A 246 -3.41 -17.48 8.10
N ILE A 247 -3.95 -16.57 8.91
CA ILE A 247 -3.48 -15.18 8.96
C ILE A 247 -2.33 -15.14 9.97
N ARG A 248 -1.14 -14.75 9.50
CA ARG A 248 0.07 -14.66 10.33
C ARG A 248 0.65 -13.26 10.31
N LEU A 249 1.21 -12.85 11.44
CA LEU A 249 1.98 -11.61 11.54
C LEU A 249 3.13 -11.59 10.54
N SER A 250 3.39 -10.41 9.97
CA SER A 250 4.61 -10.19 9.21
C SER A 250 5.81 -10.17 10.14
N ASN A 251 6.99 -10.55 9.64
CA ASN A 251 8.26 -10.38 10.36
C ASN A 251 8.63 -8.91 10.62
N ASN A 252 7.79 -7.96 10.23
CA ASN A 252 7.97 -6.52 10.37
C ASN A 252 6.93 -5.88 11.28
N HIS A 253 6.28 -6.68 12.14
CA HIS A 253 5.37 -6.19 13.18
C HIS A 253 6.17 -5.56 14.35
N THR A 254 6.86 -4.48 14.03
CA THR A 254 7.78 -3.76 14.93
C THR A 254 7.72 -2.26 14.66
N ILE A 255 8.01 -1.46 15.68
CA ILE A 255 8.22 -0.01 15.55
C ILE A 255 9.64 0.36 15.95
N LEU A 256 10.11 1.52 15.48
CA LEU A 256 11.34 2.12 15.98
C LEU A 256 11.04 2.95 17.23
N ARG A 257 11.58 2.53 18.38
CA ARG A 257 11.58 3.28 19.63
C ARG A 257 13.02 3.62 19.99
N ASN A 258 13.36 4.90 20.05
CA ASN A 258 14.73 5.39 20.29
C ASN A 258 15.79 4.75 19.36
N GLY A 259 15.45 4.60 18.07
CA GLY A 259 16.34 4.01 17.06
C GLY A 259 16.44 2.48 17.11
N LYS A 260 15.81 1.80 18.05
CA LYS A 260 15.78 0.34 18.16
C LYS A 260 14.44 -0.22 17.67
N ARG A 261 14.47 -1.34 16.94
CA ARG A 261 13.25 -2.08 16.59
C ARG A 261 12.73 -2.78 17.84
N VAL A 262 11.49 -2.54 18.18
CA VAL A 262 10.77 -3.21 19.28
C VAL A 262 9.45 -3.77 18.73
N PRO A 263 8.95 -4.89 19.26
CA PRO A 263 7.61 -5.39 18.91
C PRO A 263 6.57 -4.29 19.05
N PHE A 264 5.70 -4.21 18.06
CA PHE A 264 4.50 -3.39 18.13
C PHE A 264 3.34 -4.32 18.49
N TYR A 265 2.33 -3.82 19.17
CA TYR A 265 1.13 -4.60 19.45
C TYR A 265 -0.05 -3.85 18.86
N ASP A 266 -0.78 -4.52 17.98
CA ASP A 266 -2.00 -4.00 17.38
C ASP A 266 -3.04 -5.10 17.15
N ILE A 267 -4.13 -4.75 16.47
CA ILE A 267 -5.23 -5.66 16.15
C ILE A 267 -4.79 -6.92 15.40
N CYS A 268 -3.67 -6.90 14.67
CA CYS A 268 -3.16 -8.10 14.01
C CYS A 268 -2.71 -9.15 15.03
N ASP A 269 -2.14 -8.75 16.16
CA ASP A 269 -1.71 -9.68 17.21
C ASP A 269 -2.91 -10.40 17.81
N GLU A 270 -3.99 -9.65 18.04
CA GLU A 270 -5.27 -10.14 18.57
C GLU A 270 -5.97 -11.10 17.59
N LEU A 271 -5.89 -10.82 16.29
CA LEU A 271 -6.70 -11.48 15.27
C LEU A 271 -5.92 -12.44 14.36
N GLN A 272 -4.64 -12.70 14.57
CA GLN A 272 -3.93 -13.76 13.84
C GLN A 272 -4.55 -15.13 14.16
N GLY A 273 -4.52 -16.08 13.23
CA GLY A 273 -5.09 -17.40 13.48
C GLY A 273 -5.54 -18.13 12.22
N ILE A 274 -6.25 -19.23 12.41
CA ILE A 274 -6.78 -20.07 11.34
C ILE A 274 -8.21 -19.66 11.02
N TYR A 275 -8.49 -19.37 9.76
CA TYR A 275 -9.77 -18.87 9.28
C TYR A 275 -10.37 -19.75 8.18
N PRO A 276 -11.71 -19.82 8.10
CA PRO A 276 -12.41 -20.49 7.02
C PRO A 276 -12.31 -19.68 5.74
N LYS A 277 -12.47 -20.34 4.58
CA LYS A 277 -12.46 -19.66 3.26
C LYS A 277 -13.54 -18.57 3.16
N THR A 278 -14.66 -18.74 3.86
CA THR A 278 -15.80 -17.81 3.89
C THR A 278 -15.46 -16.46 4.50
N PHE A 279 -14.41 -16.36 5.30
CA PHE A 279 -13.94 -15.10 5.83
C PHE A 279 -13.16 -14.34 4.77
N LYS A 280 -13.55 -13.10 4.42
CA LYS A 280 -12.77 -12.27 3.49
C LYS A 280 -11.77 -11.41 4.26
N TRP A 281 -10.49 -11.73 4.13
CA TRP A 281 -9.42 -10.93 4.71
C TRP A 281 -8.57 -10.27 3.63
N THR A 282 -8.31 -8.97 3.79
CA THR A 282 -7.36 -8.22 2.95
C THR A 282 -6.30 -7.47 3.76
N MET A 283 -6.65 -7.08 4.99
CA MET A 283 -5.80 -6.47 6.02
C MET A 283 -6.64 -6.14 7.26
N TRP A 284 -5.99 -5.80 8.38
CA TRP A 284 -6.66 -5.20 9.54
C TRP A 284 -6.50 -3.68 9.66
N HIS A 285 -5.42 -3.14 9.13
CA HIS A 285 -5.13 -1.71 9.22
C HIS A 285 -4.36 -1.21 7.99
N PRO A 286 -4.33 0.11 7.74
CA PRO A 286 -3.48 0.67 6.69
C PRO A 286 -2.02 0.26 6.87
N GLN A 287 -1.32 -0.01 5.76
CA GLN A 287 0.06 -0.52 5.74
C GLN A 287 0.27 -1.87 6.45
N CYS A 288 -0.79 -2.64 6.70
CA CYS A 288 -0.65 -4.01 7.18
C CYS A 288 0.19 -4.82 6.20
N ARG A 289 1.17 -5.55 6.73
CA ARG A 289 2.06 -6.45 5.99
C ARG A 289 1.85 -7.91 6.36
N CYS A 290 0.86 -8.20 7.19
CA CYS A 290 0.54 -9.57 7.59
C CYS A 290 0.23 -10.41 6.36
N ILE A 291 0.40 -11.71 6.53
CA ILE A 291 0.36 -12.67 5.43
C ILE A 291 -0.79 -13.64 5.60
N MET A 292 -1.26 -14.13 4.46
CA MET A 292 -2.23 -15.21 4.38
C MET A 292 -1.53 -16.44 3.83
N ILE A 293 -1.59 -17.56 4.54
CA ILE A 293 -0.95 -18.82 4.15
C ILE A 293 -2.06 -19.84 3.92
N PRO A 294 -2.19 -20.44 2.72
CA PRO A 294 -3.23 -21.41 2.46
C PRO A 294 -2.98 -22.69 3.25
N ILE A 295 -4.03 -23.22 3.86
CA ILE A 295 -4.00 -24.55 4.50
C ILE A 295 -4.41 -25.55 3.42
N LEU A 296 -3.43 -26.27 2.90
CA LEU A 296 -3.61 -27.25 1.83
C LEU A 296 -4.15 -28.57 2.38
N LEU A 297 -4.65 -29.42 1.49
CA LEU A 297 -4.89 -30.83 1.80
C LEU A 297 -3.62 -31.53 2.33
N THR A 298 -3.79 -32.63 3.04
CA THR A 298 -2.69 -33.58 3.26
C THR A 298 -2.37 -34.33 1.97
N GLU A 299 -1.21 -34.96 1.89
CA GLU A 299 -0.86 -35.81 0.74
C GLU A 299 -1.86 -36.96 0.55
N GLU A 300 -2.36 -37.55 1.64
CA GLU A 300 -3.37 -38.62 1.62
C GLU A 300 -4.72 -38.13 1.09
N GLU A 301 -5.20 -36.99 1.59
CA GLU A 301 -6.42 -36.34 1.10
C GLU A 301 -6.29 -36.04 -0.40
N PHE A 302 -5.14 -35.52 -0.83
CA PHE A 302 -4.89 -35.23 -2.23
C PHE A 302 -4.82 -36.49 -3.11
N ALA A 303 -4.13 -37.54 -2.65
CA ALA A 303 -4.08 -38.82 -3.35
C ALA A 303 -5.47 -39.45 -3.50
N SER A 304 -6.30 -39.39 -2.45
CA SER A 304 -7.69 -39.88 -2.49
C SER A 304 -8.53 -39.13 -3.53
N ARG A 305 -8.32 -37.82 -3.67
CA ARG A 305 -8.96 -36.99 -4.69
C ARG A 305 -8.57 -37.41 -6.09
N VAL A 306 -7.27 -37.61 -6.33
CA VAL A 306 -6.73 -38.06 -7.63
C VAL A 306 -7.32 -39.42 -8.00
N LYS A 307 -7.43 -40.34 -7.02
CA LYS A 307 -8.10 -41.63 -7.19
C LYS A 307 -9.58 -41.47 -7.57
N ALA A 308 -10.34 -40.66 -6.82
CA ALA A 308 -11.75 -40.38 -7.13
C ALA A 308 -11.94 -39.78 -8.54
N ARG A 309 -11.02 -38.93 -9.01
CA ARG A 309 -11.03 -38.46 -10.41
C ARG A 309 -10.86 -39.61 -11.41
N LYS A 310 -9.89 -40.50 -11.19
CA LYS A 310 -9.63 -41.64 -12.09
C LYS A 310 -10.81 -42.62 -12.13
N GLU A 311 -11.50 -42.80 -11.03
CA GLU A 311 -12.67 -43.67 -10.88
C GLU A 311 -13.99 -43.01 -11.33
N GLY A 312 -13.98 -41.72 -11.67
CA GLY A 312 -15.19 -40.98 -12.06
C GLY A 312 -16.15 -40.66 -10.92
N THR A 313 -15.69 -40.71 -9.66
CA THR A 313 -16.47 -40.51 -8.42
C THR A 313 -16.15 -39.18 -7.72
N LEU A 314 -15.55 -38.23 -8.43
CA LEU A 314 -15.10 -36.95 -7.87
C LEU A 314 -16.25 -36.08 -7.32
N ASP A 315 -17.48 -36.26 -7.80
CA ASP A 315 -18.69 -35.61 -7.33
C ASP A 315 -19.06 -35.98 -5.87
N LYS A 316 -18.67 -37.19 -5.45
CA LYS A 316 -18.88 -37.70 -4.09
C LYS A 316 -17.73 -37.37 -3.14
N TRP A 317 -16.59 -36.93 -3.67
CA TRP A 317 -15.42 -36.59 -2.89
C TRP A 317 -15.55 -35.21 -2.24
N LYS A 318 -15.22 -35.10 -0.95
CA LYS A 318 -15.23 -33.83 -0.21
C LYS A 318 -13.97 -33.70 0.64
N ALA A 319 -13.42 -32.50 0.69
CA ALA A 319 -12.36 -32.13 1.63
C ALA A 319 -12.96 -31.83 3.01
N ASP A 320 -12.19 -32.08 4.07
CA ASP A 320 -12.51 -31.54 5.39
C ASP A 320 -12.09 -30.07 5.45
N GLU A 321 -13.05 -29.17 5.29
CA GLU A 321 -12.80 -27.73 5.26
C GLU A 321 -12.90 -27.10 6.65
N ILE A 322 -12.10 -26.07 6.88
CA ILE A 322 -12.23 -25.23 8.08
C ILE A 322 -13.51 -24.41 7.96
N LYS A 323 -14.38 -24.51 8.96
CA LYS A 323 -15.70 -23.85 8.99
C LYS A 323 -15.81 -22.76 10.05
N ASP A 324 -15.12 -22.94 11.17
CA ASP A 324 -15.21 -22.05 12.32
C ASP A 324 -14.21 -20.90 12.25
N MET A 325 -14.66 -19.71 12.67
CA MET A 325 -13.77 -18.61 13.02
C MET A 325 -12.95 -18.97 14.27
N PRO A 326 -11.72 -18.48 14.41
CA PRO A 326 -10.89 -18.78 15.57
C PRO A 326 -11.44 -18.08 16.83
N ASN A 327 -11.16 -18.65 18.00
CA ASN A 327 -11.76 -18.20 19.26
C ASN A 327 -11.41 -16.74 19.61
N ASN A 328 -10.17 -16.33 19.39
CA ASN A 328 -9.73 -14.95 19.57
C ASN A 328 -10.54 -13.96 18.72
N TYR A 329 -10.88 -14.32 17.47
CA TYR A 329 -11.75 -13.50 16.64
C TYR A 329 -13.17 -13.39 17.24
N LYS A 330 -13.75 -14.52 17.64
CA LYS A 330 -15.08 -14.56 18.27
C LYS A 330 -15.13 -13.70 19.54
N GLU A 331 -14.11 -13.81 20.40
CA GLU A 331 -13.99 -13.02 21.61
C GLU A 331 -13.79 -11.52 21.34
N TYR A 332 -12.94 -11.16 20.37
CA TYR A 332 -12.69 -9.78 20.01
C TYR A 332 -13.98 -9.08 19.56
N TYR A 333 -14.78 -9.77 18.75
CA TYR A 333 -16.06 -9.29 18.26
C TYR A 333 -17.16 -9.19 19.34
N LEU A 334 -17.07 -9.99 20.40
CA LEU A 334 -18.00 -9.87 21.54
C LEU A 334 -17.63 -8.70 22.47
N LYS A 335 -16.36 -8.28 22.49
CA LYS A 335 -15.84 -7.24 23.38
C LYS A 335 -15.90 -5.82 22.79
N ASN A 336 -16.05 -5.67 21.48
CA ASN A 336 -16.05 -4.40 20.74
C ASN A 336 -17.21 -4.37 19.74
#